data_AF-A0A930FLB9-F1
#
_entry.id   AF-A0A930FLB9-F1
#
_cell.length_a   1.000
_cell.length_b   1.000
_cell.length_c   1.000
_cell.angle_alpha   90.00
_cell.angle_beta   90.00
_cell.angle_gamma   90.00
#
_symmetry.space_group_name_H-M   'P 1'
#
loop_
_entity.id
_entity.type
_entity.pdbx_description
1 polymer ?
#
loop_
_entity_poly.entity_id
_entity_poly.type
_entity_poly.pdbx_seq_one_letter_code
_entity_poly.pdbx_strand_id
1 'polypeptide(L)'
;MPNKLKKFHSVQEVFDFHIKEDILLGHTNLYLLYDIVRYFRPKKASYKISLLELIGYLQEHPTHCQLFSTYIKELLSNRRFGRMISEVGILQDSSFFYEVKKRLSEKILPYQPEKDTLQYVLNQVFYLSSDYKWLEKIEHHEYRTLFGLLEFDNIFTCEGAPSYGLNQLCDAIGLITQRMSGRTMESDIIRMVPQYGYLESPFLSFEREFETVREGILRGESLTEENLNYKQLMVLFQQCEDFVQQAYKNSSKYGITMRVNQGLLRINQQLTRVKTLLNLLVLRPEKDKIDNTICIALKLIEYNCYKNNLRSFIRESTQTVTYEITQFNASTGEKYITDTPREYFKMLKASLGAGFIVGFLCIFKALLHEVHASAFGHAFLYSMNYAFGF
;
A
#
# COMPACT_ATOMS: atom_id res chain seq x y z
N MET A 1 10.15 9.66 34.27
CA MET A 1 11.26 8.76 33.88
C MET A 1 10.67 7.65 33.02
N PRO A 2 11.18 7.34 31.83
CA PRO A 2 10.67 6.19 31.08
C PRO A 2 11.09 4.94 31.85
N ASN A 3 10.13 4.17 32.37
CA ASN A 3 10.39 2.85 32.94
C ASN A 3 11.25 2.07 31.93
N LYS A 4 12.47 1.68 32.31
CA LYS A 4 13.26 0.74 31.51
C LYS A 4 12.40 -0.51 31.34
N LEU A 5 11.90 -0.73 30.12
CA LEU A 5 11.12 -1.90 29.79
C LEU A 5 11.91 -3.15 30.19
N LYS A 6 11.31 -4.02 31.02
CA LYS A 6 11.95 -5.26 31.49
C LYS A 6 12.45 -6.06 30.28
N LYS A 7 13.66 -6.61 30.38
CA LYS A 7 14.22 -7.48 29.35
C LYS A 7 14.00 -8.92 29.81
N PHE A 8 13.39 -9.72 28.94
CA PHE A 8 13.15 -11.14 29.16
C PHE A 8 14.21 -11.96 28.41
N HIS A 9 14.60 -13.07 28.99
CA HIS A 9 15.63 -13.98 28.49
C HIS A 9 15.10 -15.35 28.04
N SER A 10 13.84 -15.65 28.36
CA SER A 10 13.11 -16.83 27.88
C SER A 10 11.62 -16.53 27.74
N VAL A 11 10.90 -17.36 26.99
CA VAL A 11 9.42 -17.34 26.96
C VAL A 11 8.84 -17.52 28.36
N GLN A 12 9.41 -18.43 29.16
CA GLN A 12 8.97 -18.66 30.54
C GLN A 12 8.98 -17.38 31.38
N GLU A 13 10.06 -16.59 31.33
CA GLU A 13 10.13 -15.33 32.09
C GLU A 13 9.05 -14.31 31.68
N VAL A 14 8.60 -14.34 30.43
CA VAL A 14 7.50 -13.50 29.94
C VAL A 14 6.18 -13.93 30.59
N PHE A 15 5.89 -15.23 30.56
CA PHE A 15 4.67 -15.79 31.13
C PHE A 15 4.63 -15.61 32.66
N ASP A 16 5.70 -15.94 33.38
CA ASP A 16 5.79 -15.80 34.84
C ASP A 16 5.65 -14.34 35.31
N PHE A 17 5.96 -13.38 34.44
CA PHE A 17 5.79 -11.95 34.75
C PHE A 17 4.33 -11.50 34.63
N HIS A 18 3.58 -12.06 33.68
CA HIS A 18 2.20 -11.66 33.37
C HIS A 18 1.16 -12.58 34.01
N ILE A 19 1.52 -13.79 34.38
CA ILE A 19 0.64 -14.79 35.02
C ILE A 19 1.15 -15.04 36.43
N LYS A 20 0.27 -14.89 37.43
CA LYS A 20 0.55 -15.24 38.83
C LYS A 20 -0.61 -16.05 39.38
N GLU A 21 -0.29 -17.15 40.06
CA GLU A 21 -1.30 -18.05 40.65
C GLU A 21 -2.34 -18.50 39.61
N ASP A 22 -1.88 -18.80 38.38
CA ASP A 22 -2.73 -19.17 37.22
C ASP A 22 -3.76 -18.10 36.81
N ILE A 23 -3.55 -16.84 37.20
CA ILE A 23 -4.38 -15.70 36.82
C ILE A 23 -3.56 -14.72 35.99
N LEU A 24 -4.11 -14.31 34.84
CA LEU A 24 -3.51 -13.28 34.01
C LEU A 24 -3.66 -11.90 34.67
N LEU A 25 -2.54 -11.26 34.97
CA LEU A 25 -2.52 -9.94 35.58
C LEU A 25 -3.04 -8.89 34.60
N GLY A 26 -4.19 -8.30 34.93
CA GLY A 26 -4.76 -7.18 34.16
C GLY A 26 -5.26 -7.58 32.78
N HIS A 27 -6.22 -8.51 32.73
CA HIS A 27 -6.93 -9.05 31.54
C HIS A 27 -7.28 -8.03 30.42
N THR A 28 -7.30 -6.72 30.69
CA THR A 28 -7.62 -5.67 29.72
C THR A 28 -6.42 -5.04 29.01
N ASN A 29 -5.18 -5.47 29.30
CA ASN A 29 -3.98 -4.85 28.74
C ASN A 29 -3.29 -5.69 27.67
N LEU A 30 -2.75 -5.02 26.65
CA LEU A 30 -2.03 -5.61 25.51
C LEU A 30 -0.64 -6.15 25.87
N TYR A 31 -0.25 -6.11 27.16
CA TYR A 31 1.13 -6.24 27.59
C TYR A 31 1.72 -7.63 27.37
N LEU A 32 0.97 -8.71 27.64
CA LEU A 32 1.49 -10.07 27.41
C LEU A 32 1.82 -10.28 25.92
N LEU A 33 0.88 -9.94 25.03
CA LEU A 33 1.10 -10.05 23.59
C LEU A 33 2.23 -9.12 23.11
N TYR A 34 2.28 -7.90 23.64
CA TYR A 34 3.34 -6.94 23.35
C TYR A 34 4.72 -7.49 23.73
N ASP A 35 4.86 -8.06 24.94
CA ASP A 35 6.14 -8.57 25.43
C ASP A 35 6.55 -9.87 24.74
N ILE A 36 5.62 -10.76 24.37
CA ILE A 36 5.90 -11.92 23.51
C ILE A 36 6.44 -11.47 22.16
N VAL A 37 5.74 -10.55 21.47
CA VAL A 37 6.21 -10.05 20.17
C VAL A 37 7.53 -9.32 20.30
N ARG A 38 7.73 -8.55 21.37
CA ARG A 38 8.99 -7.86 21.65
C ARG A 38 10.13 -8.82 21.97
N TYR A 39 9.86 -9.97 22.60
CA TYR A 39 10.84 -11.02 22.86
C TYR A 39 11.35 -11.64 21.56
N PHE A 40 10.43 -12.02 20.65
CA PHE A 40 10.79 -12.60 19.35
C PHE A 40 11.29 -11.59 18.32
N ARG A 41 11.02 -10.29 18.50
CA ARG A 41 11.41 -9.24 17.55
C ARG A 41 12.95 -9.17 17.42
N PRO A 42 13.52 -9.44 16.23
CA PRO A 42 14.96 -9.39 16.04
C PRO A 42 15.47 -7.95 16.01
N LYS A 43 16.73 -7.75 16.44
CA LYS A 43 17.43 -6.45 16.30
C LYS A 43 17.52 -5.97 14.84
N LYS A 44 17.67 -6.91 13.90
CA LYS A 44 17.60 -6.65 12.45
C LYS A 44 16.55 -7.56 11.84
N ALA A 45 15.61 -6.99 11.10
CA ALA A 45 14.52 -7.73 10.48
C ALA A 45 14.96 -8.78 9.42
N SER A 46 16.25 -8.81 9.07
CA SER A 46 16.83 -9.81 8.18
C SER A 46 17.03 -11.18 8.85
N TYR A 47 17.07 -11.26 10.18
CA TYR A 47 17.31 -12.52 10.88
C TYR A 47 16.08 -13.44 10.81
N LYS A 48 16.33 -14.75 10.69
CA LYS A 48 15.29 -15.78 10.81
C LYS A 48 14.95 -15.94 12.29
N ILE A 49 13.66 -15.97 12.59
CA ILE A 49 13.10 -16.24 13.91
C ILE A 49 12.30 -17.53 13.81
N SER A 50 12.25 -18.28 14.91
CA SER A 50 11.41 -19.46 15.06
C SER A 50 10.59 -19.30 16.34
N LEU A 51 9.32 -19.69 16.26
CA LEU A 51 8.34 -19.77 17.33
C LEU A 51 8.42 -21.10 18.09
N LEU A 52 9.34 -22.01 17.74
CA LEU A 52 9.47 -23.31 18.40
C LEU A 52 9.67 -23.22 19.91
N GLU A 53 10.36 -22.18 20.41
CA GLU A 53 10.48 -21.95 21.86
C GLU A 53 9.12 -21.68 22.51
N LEU A 54 8.27 -20.84 21.88
CA LEU A 54 6.92 -20.56 22.37
C LEU A 54 6.03 -21.80 22.27
N ILE A 55 6.09 -22.50 21.14
CA ILE A 55 5.33 -23.72 20.89
C ILE A 55 5.67 -24.79 21.94
N GLY A 56 6.96 -25.05 22.17
CA GLY A 56 7.43 -26.00 23.18
C GLY A 56 6.98 -25.61 24.58
N TYR A 57 7.11 -24.34 24.95
CA TYR A 57 6.64 -23.84 26.24
C TYR A 57 5.13 -24.05 26.45
N LEU A 58 4.31 -23.72 25.45
CA LEU A 58 2.85 -23.88 25.54
C LEU A 58 2.44 -25.36 25.62
N GLN A 59 3.18 -26.26 24.97
CA GLN A 59 2.96 -27.71 25.06
C GLN A 59 3.32 -28.26 26.46
N GLU A 60 4.39 -27.76 27.08
CA GLU A 60 4.83 -28.16 28.41
C GLU A 60 3.96 -27.57 29.53
N HIS A 61 3.30 -26.44 29.29
CA HIS A 61 2.46 -25.73 30.27
C HIS A 61 1.01 -25.54 29.78
N PRO A 62 0.15 -26.58 29.83
CA PRO A 62 -1.23 -26.53 29.32
C PRO A 62 -2.09 -25.42 29.94
N THR A 63 -1.94 -25.16 31.25
CA THR A 63 -2.67 -24.08 31.93
C THR A 63 -2.34 -22.70 31.34
N HIS A 64 -1.05 -22.42 31.10
CA HIS A 64 -0.61 -21.19 30.46
C HIS A 64 -1.07 -21.11 29.00
N CYS A 65 -1.10 -22.24 28.29
CA CYS A 65 -1.65 -22.32 26.93
C CYS A 65 -3.12 -21.94 26.90
N GLN A 66 -3.94 -22.47 27.81
CA GLN A 66 -5.35 -22.14 27.89
C GLN A 66 -5.57 -20.65 28.22
N LEU A 67 -4.85 -20.13 29.21
CA LEU A 67 -4.91 -18.71 29.58
C LEU A 67 -4.53 -17.80 28.41
N PHE A 68 -3.47 -18.15 27.68
CA PHE A 68 -3.03 -17.39 26.52
C PHE A 68 -4.01 -17.48 25.34
N SER A 69 -4.58 -18.66 25.09
CA SER A 69 -5.65 -18.86 24.10
C SER A 69 -6.84 -17.95 24.41
N THR A 70 -7.39 -18.04 25.63
CA THR A 70 -8.51 -17.20 26.07
C THR A 70 -8.18 -15.73 25.95
N TYR A 71 -7.00 -15.31 26.43
CA TYR A 71 -6.55 -13.93 26.34
C TYR A 71 -6.50 -13.42 24.89
N ILE A 72 -5.89 -14.14 23.96
CA ILE A 72 -5.82 -13.68 22.55
C ILE A 72 -7.21 -13.70 21.91
N LYS A 73 -8.04 -14.72 22.16
CA LYS A 73 -9.42 -14.78 21.64
C LYS A 73 -10.24 -13.59 22.11
N GLU A 74 -10.23 -13.28 23.41
CA GLU A 74 -10.90 -12.09 23.96
C GLU A 74 -10.34 -10.81 23.36
N LEU A 75 -9.01 -10.73 23.25
CA LEU A 75 -8.32 -9.56 22.71
C LEU A 75 -8.67 -9.31 21.24
N LEU A 76 -8.95 -10.33 20.44
CA LEU A 76 -9.31 -10.18 19.02
C LEU A 76 -10.83 -10.17 18.80
N SER A 77 -11.62 -10.61 19.76
CA SER A 77 -13.08 -10.69 19.66
C SER A 77 -13.74 -9.34 19.38
N ASN A 78 -14.78 -9.35 18.54
CA ASN A 78 -15.61 -8.20 18.19
C ASN A 78 -14.84 -6.97 17.67
N ARG A 79 -13.62 -7.15 17.16
CA ARG A 79 -12.82 -6.03 16.62
C ARG A 79 -13.03 -5.82 15.14
N ARG A 80 -13.26 -4.56 14.77
CA ARG A 80 -13.41 -4.15 13.37
C ARG A 80 -12.04 -4.09 12.68
N PHE A 81 -11.91 -4.72 11.52
CA PHE A 81 -10.72 -4.69 10.66
C PHE A 81 -11.03 -4.41 9.18
N GLY A 82 -12.30 -4.36 8.76
CA GLY A 82 -12.66 -4.10 7.35
C GLY A 82 -12.06 -2.81 6.77
N ARG A 83 -12.10 -1.70 7.54
CA ARG A 83 -11.43 -0.43 7.15
C ARG A 83 -9.92 -0.57 6.99
N MET A 84 -9.30 -1.41 7.82
CA MET A 84 -7.87 -1.64 7.75
C MET A 84 -7.47 -2.28 6.41
N ILE A 85 -8.27 -3.21 5.92
CA ILE A 85 -8.08 -3.85 4.63
C ILE A 85 -8.30 -2.87 3.47
N SER A 86 -9.32 -2.02 3.55
CA SER A 86 -9.76 -1.15 2.45
C SER A 86 -9.08 0.21 2.38
N GLU A 87 -8.39 0.65 3.44
CA GLU A 87 -7.81 2.01 3.52
C GLU A 87 -6.31 2.03 3.81
N VAL A 88 -5.78 1.07 4.58
CA VAL A 88 -4.40 1.16 5.05
C VAL A 88 -3.40 0.85 3.93
N GLY A 89 -2.50 1.81 3.71
CA GLY A 89 -1.45 1.73 2.70
C GLY A 89 -1.94 2.03 1.28
N ILE A 90 -3.22 2.38 1.10
CA ILE A 90 -3.80 2.80 -0.18
C ILE A 90 -3.84 4.33 -0.21
N LEU A 91 -3.55 4.91 -1.39
CA LEU A 91 -3.66 6.36 -1.58
C LEU A 91 -5.08 6.87 -1.28
N GLN A 92 -5.18 8.03 -0.64
CA GLN A 92 -6.45 8.71 -0.39
C GLN A 92 -6.69 9.80 -1.44
N ASP A 93 -7.94 10.26 -1.59
CA ASP A 93 -8.36 11.30 -2.57
C ASP A 93 -7.70 12.68 -2.40
N SER A 94 -6.78 12.80 -1.45
CA SER A 94 -6.00 14.01 -1.25
C SER A 94 -4.97 14.24 -2.34
N SER A 95 -4.67 15.51 -2.60
CA SER A 95 -3.56 15.91 -3.46
C SER A 95 -2.24 15.27 -3.01
N PHE A 96 -1.37 14.86 -3.93
CA PHE A 96 -0.06 14.24 -3.63
C PHE A 96 0.70 14.92 -2.48
N PHE A 97 0.82 16.26 -2.53
CA PHE A 97 1.52 17.04 -1.51
C PHE A 97 0.85 16.98 -0.13
N TYR A 98 -0.47 16.89 -0.07
CA TYR A 98 -1.19 16.68 1.18
C TYR A 98 -0.84 15.32 1.78
N GLU A 99 -0.82 14.25 0.97
CA GLU A 99 -0.47 12.90 1.43
C GLU A 99 0.97 12.82 1.95
N VAL A 100 1.92 13.48 1.25
CA VAL A 100 3.30 13.62 1.74
C VAL A 100 3.35 14.33 3.08
N LYS A 101 2.66 15.48 3.21
CA LYS A 101 2.61 16.26 4.46
C LYS A 101 1.96 15.47 5.60
N LYS A 102 0.88 14.75 5.32
CA LYS A 102 0.17 13.88 6.26
C LYS A 102 1.09 12.80 6.81
N ARG A 103 1.72 12.00 5.93
CA ARG A 103 2.65 10.93 6.34
C ARG A 103 3.89 11.45 7.06
N LEU A 104 4.36 12.67 6.75
CA LEU A 104 5.41 13.33 7.52
C LEU A 104 4.93 13.72 8.92
N SER A 105 3.73 14.29 9.03
CA SER A 105 3.14 14.67 10.31
C SER A 105 2.89 13.47 11.22
N GLU A 106 2.48 12.33 10.65
CA GLU A 106 2.24 11.07 11.37
C GLU A 106 3.53 10.44 11.94
N LYS A 107 4.72 10.87 11.48
CA LYS A 107 5.99 10.49 12.13
C LYS A 107 6.21 11.25 13.44
N ILE A 108 5.62 12.42 13.59
CA ILE A 108 5.74 13.27 14.78
C ILE A 108 4.60 12.97 15.75
N LEU A 109 3.37 12.91 15.23
CA LEU A 109 2.17 12.59 15.98
C LEU A 109 1.46 11.40 15.32
N PRO A 110 1.76 10.16 15.75
CA PRO A 110 1.16 8.97 15.17
C PRO A 110 -0.37 8.98 15.31
N TYR A 111 -1.06 8.59 14.24
CA TYR A 111 -2.49 8.34 14.28
C TYR A 111 -2.82 7.21 15.28
N GLN A 112 -3.78 7.48 16.17
CA GLN A 112 -4.27 6.51 17.14
C GLN A 112 -5.64 5.96 16.67
N PRO A 113 -5.73 4.68 16.29
CA PRO A 113 -7.00 4.06 15.91
C PRO A 113 -7.98 3.96 17.08
N GLU A 114 -9.27 3.80 16.77
CA GLU A 114 -10.32 3.53 17.76
C GLU A 114 -10.06 2.21 18.49
N LYS A 115 -10.27 2.17 19.81
CA LYS A 115 -9.87 1.05 20.68
C LYS A 115 -10.54 -0.27 20.30
N ASP A 116 -11.73 -0.25 19.73
CA ASP A 116 -12.49 -1.42 19.29
C ASP A 116 -12.06 -1.94 17.91
N THR A 117 -11.03 -1.36 17.30
CA THR A 117 -10.49 -1.83 16.02
C THR A 117 -9.33 -2.80 16.21
N LEU A 118 -9.15 -3.73 15.26
CA LEU A 118 -7.97 -4.58 15.21
C LEU A 118 -6.71 -3.74 14.94
N GLN A 119 -6.85 -2.65 14.19
CA GLN A 119 -5.76 -1.71 13.93
C GLN A 119 -5.18 -1.14 15.23
N TYR A 120 -6.01 -0.88 16.25
CA TYR A 120 -5.51 -0.44 17.56
C TYR A 120 -4.55 -1.47 18.16
N VAL A 121 -4.95 -2.74 18.21
CA VAL A 121 -4.11 -3.84 18.72
C VAL A 121 -2.79 -3.93 17.94
N LEU A 122 -2.89 -4.00 16.61
CA LEU A 122 -1.72 -4.16 15.75
C LEU A 122 -0.79 -2.95 15.81
N ASN A 123 -1.30 -1.73 15.97
CA ASN A 123 -0.49 -0.53 16.17
C ASN A 123 0.37 -0.61 17.45
N GLN A 124 -0.15 -1.19 18.54
CA GLN A 124 0.57 -1.27 19.81
C GLN A 124 1.59 -2.43 19.80
N VAL A 125 1.21 -3.57 19.23
CA VAL A 125 2.01 -4.80 19.25
C VAL A 125 3.09 -4.79 18.15
N PHE A 126 2.69 -4.47 16.91
CA PHE A 126 3.54 -4.45 15.71
C PHE A 126 3.80 -3.01 15.27
N TYR A 127 4.44 -2.24 16.16
CA TYR A 127 4.63 -0.80 15.98
C TYR A 127 5.76 -0.42 15.00
N LEU A 128 6.65 -1.36 14.64
CA LEU A 128 7.75 -1.08 13.70
C LEU A 128 7.33 -1.39 12.27
N SER A 129 7.66 -0.49 11.35
CA SER A 129 7.40 -0.70 9.91
C SER A 129 8.14 -1.89 9.31
N SER A 130 9.10 -2.49 10.03
CA SER A 130 9.85 -3.67 9.61
C SER A 130 9.34 -4.96 10.23
N ASP A 131 8.30 -4.94 11.08
CA ASP A 131 7.86 -6.12 11.81
C ASP A 131 7.36 -7.24 10.88
N TYR A 132 6.65 -6.88 9.81
CA TYR A 132 6.20 -7.83 8.80
C TYR A 132 7.34 -8.66 8.19
N LYS A 133 8.54 -8.09 8.04
CA LYS A 133 9.67 -8.75 7.34
C LYS A 133 10.23 -9.95 8.08
N TRP A 134 10.21 -9.93 9.42
CA TRP A 134 10.69 -11.06 10.21
C TRP A 134 9.58 -12.10 10.39
N LEU A 135 8.31 -11.65 10.45
CA LEU A 135 7.15 -12.54 10.47
C LEU A 135 7.05 -13.38 9.19
N GLU A 136 7.30 -12.79 8.02
CA GLU A 136 7.34 -13.50 6.73
C GLU A 136 8.43 -14.59 6.65
N LYS A 137 9.42 -14.59 7.55
CA LYS A 137 10.53 -15.55 7.56
C LYS A 137 10.31 -16.74 8.48
N ILE A 138 9.29 -16.68 9.35
CA ILE A 138 8.91 -17.81 10.20
C ILE A 138 8.31 -18.89 9.31
N GLU A 139 8.64 -20.15 9.58
CA GLU A 139 8.14 -21.25 8.77
C GLU A 139 6.63 -21.45 8.95
N HIS A 140 5.92 -21.71 7.85
CA HIS A 140 4.45 -21.78 7.85
C HIS A 140 3.91 -22.84 8.81
N HIS A 141 4.60 -23.97 8.95
CA HIS A 141 4.18 -25.05 9.84
C HIS A 141 4.17 -24.60 11.31
N GLU A 142 5.06 -23.70 11.74
CA GLU A 142 5.11 -23.18 13.10
C GLU A 142 3.85 -22.35 13.41
N TYR A 143 3.40 -21.51 12.46
CA TYR A 143 2.14 -20.80 12.59
C TYR A 143 0.95 -21.76 12.71
N ARG A 144 0.95 -22.83 11.92
CA ARG A 144 -0.12 -23.83 11.95
C ARG A 144 -0.15 -24.58 13.29
N THR A 145 1.00 -24.96 13.82
CA THR A 145 1.10 -25.59 15.15
C THR A 145 0.62 -24.64 16.24
N LEU A 146 1.05 -23.38 16.24
CA LEU A 146 0.60 -22.39 17.20
C LEU A 146 -0.92 -22.13 17.09
N PHE A 147 -1.45 -22.03 15.86
CA PHE A 147 -2.89 -21.84 15.61
C PHE A 147 -3.71 -23.00 16.21
N GLY A 148 -3.25 -24.24 16.05
CA GLY A 148 -3.87 -25.43 16.64
C GLY A 148 -3.76 -25.48 18.16
N LEU A 149 -2.58 -25.16 18.73
CA LEU A 149 -2.39 -25.12 20.19
C LEU A 149 -3.28 -24.08 20.87
N LEU A 150 -3.54 -22.95 20.21
CA LEU A 150 -4.43 -21.91 20.72
C LEU A 150 -5.90 -22.16 20.40
N GLU A 151 -6.23 -23.28 19.76
CA GLU A 151 -7.60 -23.68 19.42
C GLU A 151 -8.36 -22.57 18.66
N PHE A 152 -7.72 -21.92 17.70
CA PHE A 152 -8.40 -20.91 16.88
C PHE A 152 -9.30 -21.56 15.84
N ASP A 153 -10.43 -20.91 15.59
CA ASP A 153 -11.29 -21.24 14.46
C ASP A 153 -10.83 -20.50 13.20
N ASN A 154 -11.01 -21.15 12.05
CA ASN A 154 -10.78 -20.51 10.77
C ASN A 154 -11.87 -19.45 10.51
N ILE A 155 -11.54 -18.39 9.75
CA ILE A 155 -12.48 -17.30 9.52
C ILE A 155 -13.65 -17.67 8.59
N PHE A 156 -13.66 -18.86 7.97
CA PHE A 156 -14.69 -19.27 7.00
C PHE A 156 -15.86 -19.99 7.64
N THR A 157 -15.75 -20.42 8.90
CA THR A 157 -16.78 -21.19 9.59
C THR A 157 -17.11 -20.55 10.93
N CYS A 158 -18.39 -20.36 11.21
CA CYS A 158 -18.90 -20.04 12.53
C CYS A 158 -20.15 -20.89 12.75
N GLU A 159 -20.21 -21.65 13.84
CA GLU A 159 -21.39 -22.48 14.12
C GLU A 159 -22.61 -21.58 14.36
N GLY A 160 -23.68 -21.79 13.58
CA GLY A 160 -24.98 -21.13 13.79
C GLY A 160 -25.10 -19.65 13.41
N ALA A 161 -24.06 -19.02 12.86
CA ALA A 161 -24.08 -17.60 12.44
C ALA A 161 -23.14 -17.33 11.25
N PRO A 162 -23.39 -16.28 10.44
CA PRO A 162 -22.43 -15.89 9.40
C PRO A 162 -21.13 -15.40 10.04
N SER A 163 -19.99 -15.91 9.58
CA SER A 163 -18.68 -15.58 10.15
C SER A 163 -18.42 -14.07 10.10
N TYR A 164 -18.24 -13.45 11.26
CA TYR A 164 -17.92 -12.03 11.39
C TYR A 164 -16.63 -11.66 10.64
N GLY A 165 -15.61 -12.53 10.68
CA GLY A 165 -14.36 -12.32 9.96
C GLY A 165 -14.53 -12.35 8.44
N LEU A 166 -15.27 -13.34 7.94
CA LEU A 166 -15.56 -13.48 6.51
C LEU A 166 -16.38 -12.29 5.98
N ASN A 167 -17.41 -11.88 6.72
CA ASN A 167 -18.22 -10.72 6.39
C ASN A 167 -17.35 -9.46 6.24
N GLN A 168 -16.49 -9.17 7.22
CA GLN A 168 -15.62 -8.00 7.15
C GLN A 168 -14.63 -8.03 5.99
N LEU A 169 -14.17 -9.22 5.60
CA LEU A 169 -13.31 -9.41 4.43
C LEU A 169 -14.08 -9.12 3.13
N CYS A 170 -15.27 -9.70 2.98
CA CYS A 170 -16.14 -9.47 1.83
C CYS A 170 -16.54 -7.99 1.71
N ASP A 171 -16.93 -7.36 2.82
CA ASP A 171 -17.29 -5.94 2.86
C ASP A 171 -16.11 -5.04 2.49
N ALA A 172 -14.89 -5.39 2.92
CA ALA A 172 -13.70 -4.66 2.55
C ALA A 172 -13.39 -4.75 1.05
N ILE A 173 -13.54 -5.95 0.44
CA ILE A 173 -13.39 -6.13 -1.01
C ILE A 173 -14.47 -5.32 -1.75
N GLY A 174 -15.74 -5.45 -1.35
CA GLY A 174 -16.85 -4.70 -1.95
C GLY A 174 -16.64 -3.19 -1.92
N LEU A 175 -16.20 -2.65 -0.78
CA LEU A 175 -15.86 -1.23 -0.66
C LEU A 175 -14.69 -0.81 -1.57
N ILE A 176 -13.65 -1.62 -1.69
CA ILE A 176 -12.53 -1.34 -2.61
C ILE A 176 -13.04 -1.33 -4.06
N THR A 177 -13.86 -2.31 -4.43
CA THR A 177 -14.43 -2.45 -5.77
C THR A 177 -15.32 -1.26 -6.14
N GLN A 178 -16.21 -0.84 -5.26
CA GLN A 178 -17.04 0.36 -5.43
C GLN A 178 -16.19 1.63 -5.63
N ARG A 179 -15.12 1.78 -4.83
CA ARG A 179 -14.19 2.92 -4.96
C ARG A 179 -13.45 2.92 -6.31
N MET A 180 -13.01 1.75 -6.78
CA MET A 180 -12.38 1.64 -8.11
C MET A 180 -13.38 1.98 -9.22
N SER A 181 -14.58 1.39 -9.15
CA SER A 181 -15.70 1.63 -10.08
C SER A 181 -15.98 3.13 -10.23
N GLY A 182 -16.28 3.84 -9.13
CA GLY A 182 -16.52 5.27 -9.15
C GLY A 182 -15.33 6.10 -9.67
N ARG A 183 -14.11 5.76 -9.27
CA ARG A 183 -12.90 6.50 -9.70
C ARG A 183 -12.64 6.38 -11.20
N THR A 184 -12.92 5.21 -11.78
CA THR A 184 -12.69 4.97 -13.22
C THR A 184 -13.67 5.74 -14.12
N MET A 185 -14.83 6.11 -13.57
CA MET A 185 -15.85 6.90 -14.26
C MET A 185 -15.60 8.40 -14.23
N GLU A 186 -14.59 8.88 -13.49
CA GLU A 186 -14.22 10.30 -13.50
C GLU A 186 -13.74 10.73 -14.89
N SER A 187 -14.15 11.93 -15.31
CA SER A 187 -13.85 12.49 -16.63
C SER A 187 -12.35 12.49 -16.98
N ASP A 188 -11.51 12.83 -16.00
CA ASP A 188 -10.06 12.85 -16.13
C ASP A 188 -9.46 11.45 -16.38
N ILE A 189 -10.08 10.38 -15.87
CA ILE A 189 -9.62 8.99 -16.04
C ILE A 189 -10.20 8.38 -17.33
N ILE A 190 -11.52 8.49 -17.55
CA ILE A 190 -12.18 7.87 -18.71
C ILE A 190 -11.67 8.44 -20.05
N ARG A 191 -11.26 9.71 -20.07
CA ARG A 191 -10.63 10.35 -21.24
C ARG A 191 -9.35 9.66 -21.67
N MET A 192 -8.65 9.00 -20.74
CA MET A 192 -7.43 8.24 -21.06
C MET A 192 -7.71 6.97 -21.84
N VAL A 193 -8.96 6.47 -21.83
CA VAL A 193 -9.35 5.21 -22.44
C VAL A 193 -10.70 5.32 -23.15
N PRO A 194 -10.80 6.15 -24.20
CA PRO A 194 -12.07 6.51 -24.84
C PRO A 194 -12.84 5.34 -25.44
N GLN A 195 -12.16 4.22 -25.77
CA GLN A 195 -12.79 2.97 -26.21
C GLN A 195 -13.77 2.39 -25.18
N TYR A 196 -13.60 2.70 -23.89
CA TYR A 196 -14.53 2.31 -22.82
C TYR A 196 -15.58 3.39 -22.52
N GLY A 197 -15.54 4.56 -23.19
CA GLY A 197 -16.46 5.66 -22.95
C GLY A 197 -17.90 5.39 -23.41
N TYR A 198 -18.10 4.44 -24.32
CA TYR A 198 -19.41 4.02 -24.84
C TYR A 198 -19.79 2.57 -24.47
N LEU A 199 -18.90 1.86 -23.77
CA LEU A 199 -19.10 0.49 -23.32
C LEU A 199 -19.40 0.49 -21.82
N GLU A 200 -19.92 -0.63 -21.32
CA GLU A 200 -20.00 -0.84 -19.87
C GLU A 200 -18.58 -0.91 -19.28
N SER A 201 -18.37 -0.20 -18.16
CA SER A 201 -17.07 -0.20 -17.48
C SER A 201 -16.73 -1.60 -16.95
N PRO A 202 -15.53 -2.15 -17.23
CA PRO A 202 -15.14 -3.46 -16.69
C PRO A 202 -15.14 -3.47 -15.16
N PHE A 203 -14.92 -2.32 -14.51
CA PHE A 203 -14.97 -2.19 -13.05
C PHE A 203 -16.40 -2.32 -12.52
N LEU A 204 -17.39 -1.79 -13.23
CA LEU A 204 -18.79 -1.92 -12.87
C LEU A 204 -19.28 -3.36 -13.05
N SER A 205 -18.87 -4.01 -14.15
CA SER A 205 -19.16 -5.42 -14.38
C SER A 205 -18.51 -6.30 -13.30
N PHE A 206 -17.25 -6.02 -12.94
CA PHE A 206 -16.53 -6.70 -11.86
C PHE A 206 -17.22 -6.51 -10.50
N GLU A 207 -17.72 -5.31 -10.19
CA GLU A 207 -18.50 -5.01 -8.99
C GLU A 207 -19.74 -5.90 -8.87
N ARG A 208 -20.54 -5.99 -9.93
CA ARG A 208 -21.76 -6.81 -9.94
C ARG A 208 -21.46 -8.30 -9.81
N GLU A 209 -20.43 -8.78 -10.49
CA GLU A 209 -20.00 -10.18 -10.39
C GLU A 209 -19.51 -10.49 -8.97
N PHE A 210 -18.74 -9.57 -8.36
CA PHE A 210 -18.27 -9.74 -6.99
C PHE A 210 -19.42 -9.82 -5.99
N GLU A 211 -20.46 -8.98 -6.12
CA GLU A 211 -21.63 -9.07 -5.23
C GLU A 211 -22.34 -10.41 -5.35
N THR A 212 -22.44 -10.97 -6.56
CA THR A 212 -23.01 -12.32 -6.77
C THR A 212 -22.16 -13.40 -6.07
N VAL A 213 -20.83 -13.31 -6.19
CA VAL A 213 -19.90 -14.22 -5.49
C VAL A 213 -19.99 -14.04 -3.98
N ARG A 214 -20.08 -12.80 -3.49
CA ARG A 214 -20.20 -12.46 -2.07
C ARG A 214 -21.47 -13.06 -1.47
N GLU A 215 -22.61 -12.91 -2.11
CA GLU A 215 -23.87 -13.51 -1.64
C GLU A 215 -23.76 -15.02 -1.47
N GLY A 216 -23.18 -15.72 -2.46
CA GLY A 216 -22.94 -17.17 -2.37
C GLY A 216 -22.07 -17.55 -1.16
N ILE A 217 -20.92 -16.86 -1.01
CA ILE A 217 -20.00 -17.07 0.12
C ILE A 217 -20.70 -16.87 1.47
N LEU A 218 -21.52 -15.82 1.60
CA LEU A 218 -22.23 -15.52 2.84
C LEU A 218 -23.37 -16.50 3.14
N ARG A 219 -23.90 -17.21 2.14
CA ARG A 219 -24.80 -18.35 2.31
C ARG A 219 -24.07 -19.65 2.69
N GLY A 220 -22.74 -19.63 2.77
CA GLY A 220 -21.91 -20.79 3.11
C GLY A 220 -21.42 -21.58 1.89
N GLU A 221 -21.62 -21.07 0.67
CA GLU A 221 -21.04 -21.69 -0.52
C GLU A 221 -19.52 -21.52 -0.51
N SER A 222 -18.81 -22.62 -0.74
CA SER A 222 -17.35 -22.57 -0.82
C SER A 222 -16.91 -22.04 -2.18
N LEU A 223 -16.08 -21.00 -2.19
CA LEU A 223 -15.45 -20.49 -3.40
C LEU A 223 -14.21 -21.34 -3.73
N THR A 224 -14.17 -21.88 -4.93
CA THR A 224 -13.11 -22.74 -5.49
C THR A 224 -12.73 -22.24 -6.87
N GLU A 225 -11.57 -22.65 -7.37
CA GLU A 225 -11.09 -22.26 -8.70
C GLU A 225 -12.00 -22.74 -9.84
N GLU A 226 -12.80 -23.80 -9.60
CA GLU A 226 -13.70 -24.38 -10.60
C GLU A 226 -15.04 -23.65 -10.71
N ASN A 227 -15.40 -22.80 -9.73
CA ASN A 227 -16.67 -22.07 -9.77
C ASN A 227 -16.72 -21.15 -11.00
N LEU A 228 -17.83 -21.23 -11.74
CA LEU A 228 -18.05 -20.41 -12.93
C LEU A 228 -17.98 -18.91 -12.62
N ASN A 229 -18.66 -18.47 -11.55
CA ASN A 229 -18.67 -17.08 -11.12
C ASN A 229 -17.25 -16.59 -10.74
N TYR A 230 -16.42 -17.46 -10.15
CA TYR A 230 -15.03 -17.10 -9.85
C TYR A 230 -14.20 -16.93 -11.13
N LYS A 231 -14.33 -17.84 -12.09
CA LYS A 231 -13.65 -17.73 -13.39
C LYS A 231 -14.08 -16.46 -14.12
N GLN A 232 -15.36 -16.15 -14.13
CA GLN A 232 -15.90 -14.91 -14.70
C GLN A 232 -15.37 -13.66 -13.98
N LEU A 233 -15.36 -13.67 -12.65
CA LEU A 233 -14.79 -12.60 -11.84
C LEU A 233 -13.31 -12.34 -12.18
N MET A 234 -12.52 -13.40 -12.42
CA MET A 234 -11.11 -13.27 -12.82
C MET A 234 -10.91 -12.75 -14.24
N VAL A 235 -11.80 -13.07 -15.18
CA VAL A 235 -11.80 -12.47 -16.52
C VAL A 235 -12.08 -10.96 -16.42
N LEU A 236 -13.08 -10.56 -15.64
CA LEU A 236 -13.40 -9.14 -15.42
C LEU A 236 -12.27 -8.41 -14.69
N PHE A 237 -11.60 -9.08 -13.73
CA PHE A 237 -10.42 -8.55 -13.07
C PHE A 237 -9.29 -8.25 -14.07
N GLN A 238 -9.01 -9.17 -15.01
CA GLN A 238 -8.01 -8.95 -16.06
C GLN A 238 -8.39 -7.76 -16.95
N GLN A 239 -9.67 -7.59 -17.29
CA GLN A 239 -10.14 -6.44 -18.05
C GLN A 239 -9.95 -5.11 -17.29
N CYS A 240 -10.09 -5.12 -15.96
CA CYS A 240 -9.76 -3.98 -15.12
C CYS A 240 -8.26 -3.66 -15.13
N GLU A 241 -7.39 -4.68 -15.08
CA GLU A 241 -5.94 -4.50 -15.24
C GLU A 241 -5.61 -3.91 -16.62
N ASP A 242 -6.21 -4.44 -17.69
CA ASP A 242 -6.00 -3.99 -19.06
C ASP A 242 -6.45 -2.53 -19.27
N PHE A 243 -7.57 -2.12 -18.66
CA PHE A 243 -8.03 -0.73 -18.65
C PHE A 243 -6.94 0.20 -18.10
N VAL A 244 -6.35 -0.12 -16.95
CA VAL A 244 -5.33 0.73 -16.32
C VAL A 244 -4.05 0.76 -17.16
N GLN A 245 -3.63 -0.39 -17.70
CA GLN A 245 -2.48 -0.46 -18.59
C GLN A 245 -2.71 0.38 -19.85
N GLN A 246 -3.91 0.33 -20.42
CA GLN A 246 -4.25 1.14 -21.58
C GLN A 246 -4.26 2.64 -21.26
N ALA A 247 -4.76 3.03 -20.08
CA ALA A 247 -4.73 4.42 -19.64
C ALA A 247 -3.29 4.96 -19.57
N TYR A 248 -2.35 4.18 -19.02
CA TYR A 248 -0.93 4.53 -19.01
C TYR A 248 -0.31 4.55 -20.40
N LYS A 249 -0.64 3.60 -21.29
CA LYS A 249 -0.15 3.62 -22.67
C LYS A 249 -0.59 4.87 -23.43
N ASN A 250 -1.82 5.34 -23.15
CA ASN A 250 -2.40 6.51 -23.79
C ASN A 250 -1.90 7.84 -23.17
N SER A 251 -1.05 7.81 -22.14
CA SER A 251 -0.45 8.99 -21.51
C SER A 251 0.32 9.87 -22.49
N SER A 252 1.06 9.27 -23.43
CA SER A 252 1.82 9.98 -24.46
C SER A 252 0.93 10.75 -25.43
N LYS A 253 -0.31 10.27 -25.65
CA LYS A 253 -1.28 10.85 -26.59
C LYS A 253 -2.13 11.96 -25.96
N TYR A 254 -2.65 11.73 -24.75
CA TYR A 254 -3.58 12.67 -24.10
C TYR A 254 -2.91 13.59 -23.09
N GLY A 255 -1.64 13.33 -22.76
CA GLY A 255 -0.99 13.88 -21.57
C GLY A 255 -1.59 13.27 -20.31
N ILE A 256 -0.86 13.37 -19.20
CA ILE A 256 -1.30 12.84 -17.92
C ILE A 256 -0.96 13.84 -16.83
N THR A 257 -2.00 14.27 -16.11
CA THR A 257 -1.81 15.16 -14.97
C THR A 257 -1.36 14.35 -13.77
N MET A 258 -0.73 14.99 -12.79
CA MET A 258 -0.40 14.36 -11.52
C MET A 258 -1.66 13.73 -10.86
N ARG A 259 -2.83 14.36 -10.99
CA ARG A 259 -4.09 13.83 -10.46
C ARG A 259 -4.50 12.52 -11.13
N VAL A 260 -4.40 12.45 -12.47
CA VAL A 260 -4.71 11.24 -13.24
C VAL A 260 -3.73 10.12 -12.88
N ASN A 261 -2.43 10.41 -12.85
CA ASN A 261 -1.41 9.43 -12.48
C ASN A 261 -1.65 8.88 -11.05
N GLN A 262 -1.91 9.75 -10.07
CA GLN A 262 -2.25 9.31 -8.71
C GLN A 262 -3.53 8.47 -8.66
N GLY A 263 -4.55 8.82 -9.47
CA GLY A 263 -5.77 8.04 -9.61
C GLY A 263 -5.50 6.63 -10.15
N LEU A 264 -4.73 6.50 -11.24
CA LEU A 264 -4.37 5.22 -11.84
C LEU A 264 -3.47 4.38 -10.91
N LEU A 265 -2.53 5.01 -10.19
CA LEU A 265 -1.71 4.33 -9.18
C LEU A 265 -2.57 3.76 -8.06
N ARG A 266 -3.54 4.53 -7.57
CA ARG A 266 -4.49 4.08 -6.55
C ARG A 266 -5.31 2.90 -7.04
N ILE A 267 -5.86 2.97 -8.26
CA ILE A 267 -6.62 1.86 -8.85
C ILE A 267 -5.75 0.59 -8.92
N ASN A 268 -4.49 0.70 -9.35
CA ASN A 268 -3.56 -0.45 -9.36
C ASN A 268 -3.28 -1.02 -7.96
N GLN A 269 -3.09 -0.18 -6.95
CA GLN A 269 -2.93 -0.62 -5.56
C GLN A 269 -4.18 -1.35 -5.06
N GLN A 270 -5.36 -0.84 -5.41
CA GLN A 270 -6.65 -1.43 -5.08
C GLN A 270 -6.86 -2.78 -5.81
N LEU A 271 -6.54 -2.87 -7.11
CA LEU A 271 -6.57 -4.13 -7.86
C LEU A 271 -5.64 -5.18 -7.25
N THR A 272 -4.39 -4.81 -6.94
CA THR A 272 -3.42 -5.72 -6.29
C THR A 272 -3.95 -6.22 -4.94
N ARG A 273 -4.57 -5.32 -4.17
CA ARG A 273 -5.20 -5.65 -2.89
C ARG A 273 -6.35 -6.63 -3.09
N VAL A 274 -7.28 -6.33 -4.00
CA VAL A 274 -8.43 -7.19 -4.30
C VAL A 274 -7.99 -8.57 -4.78
N LYS A 275 -7.00 -8.67 -5.68
CA LYS A 275 -6.42 -9.95 -6.13
C LYS A 275 -5.89 -10.78 -4.95
N THR A 276 -5.19 -10.14 -4.03
CA THR A 276 -4.65 -10.80 -2.83
C THR A 276 -5.79 -11.34 -1.96
N LEU A 277 -6.82 -10.53 -1.72
CA LEU A 277 -7.94 -10.92 -0.85
C LEU A 277 -8.83 -11.99 -1.50
N LEU A 278 -9.10 -11.91 -2.81
CA LEU A 278 -9.82 -12.94 -3.55
C LEU A 278 -9.09 -14.28 -3.54
N ASN A 279 -7.76 -14.27 -3.75
CA ASN A 279 -6.96 -15.48 -3.63
C ASN A 279 -7.03 -16.12 -2.23
N LEU A 280 -7.23 -15.32 -1.18
CA LEU A 280 -7.39 -15.81 0.19
C LEU A 280 -8.82 -16.32 0.45
N LEU A 281 -9.82 -15.85 -0.30
CA LEU A 281 -11.19 -16.36 -0.22
C LEU A 281 -11.37 -17.71 -0.94
N VAL A 282 -10.53 -18.00 -1.94
CA VAL A 282 -10.60 -19.23 -2.74
C VAL A 282 -9.96 -20.40 -1.98
N LEU A 283 -10.72 -21.48 -1.84
CA LEU A 283 -10.24 -22.75 -1.31
C LEU A 283 -9.58 -23.55 -2.42
N ARG A 284 -8.35 -24.02 -2.16
CA ARG A 284 -7.55 -24.83 -3.08
C ARG A 284 -7.25 -26.17 -2.42
N PRO A 285 -7.05 -27.26 -3.19
CA PRO A 285 -6.69 -28.56 -2.61
C PRO A 285 -5.43 -28.52 -1.74
N GLU A 286 -4.46 -27.67 -2.10
CA GLU A 286 -3.17 -27.55 -1.41
C GLU A 286 -3.19 -26.62 -0.18
N LYS A 287 -4.23 -25.79 -0.02
CA LYS A 287 -4.33 -24.80 1.06
C LYS A 287 -5.71 -24.82 1.69
N ASP A 288 -5.76 -25.21 2.94
CA ASP A 288 -7.02 -25.28 3.67
C ASP A 288 -7.45 -23.92 4.25
N LYS A 289 -8.64 -23.89 4.86
CA LYS A 289 -9.22 -22.70 5.48
C LYS A 289 -8.36 -22.12 6.60
N ILE A 290 -7.59 -22.97 7.30
CA ILE A 290 -6.69 -22.55 8.39
C ILE A 290 -5.50 -21.80 7.79
N ASP A 291 -4.87 -22.37 6.76
CA ASP A 291 -3.75 -21.75 6.07
C ASP A 291 -4.13 -20.37 5.50
N ASN A 292 -5.31 -20.26 4.87
CA ASN A 292 -5.83 -18.97 4.40
C ASN A 292 -6.10 -17.98 5.55
N THR A 293 -6.61 -18.45 6.69
CA THR A 293 -6.82 -17.61 7.88
C THR A 293 -5.51 -17.06 8.42
N ILE A 294 -4.48 -17.90 8.54
CA ILE A 294 -3.13 -17.48 8.95
C ILE A 294 -2.57 -16.44 7.98
N CYS A 295 -2.69 -16.69 6.67
CA CYS A 295 -2.24 -15.75 5.64
C CYS A 295 -2.96 -14.39 5.75
N ILE A 296 -4.26 -14.37 6.04
CA ILE A 296 -5.03 -13.14 6.25
C ILE A 296 -4.51 -12.38 7.48
N ALA A 297 -4.27 -13.08 8.59
CA ALA A 297 -3.72 -12.46 9.80
C ALA A 297 -2.34 -11.82 9.53
N LEU A 298 -1.46 -12.52 8.81
CA LEU A 298 -0.14 -12.01 8.40
C LEU A 298 -0.28 -10.80 7.46
N LYS A 299 -1.21 -10.83 6.50
CA LYS A 299 -1.49 -9.69 5.61
C LYS A 299 -2.02 -8.48 6.36
N LEU A 300 -2.86 -8.66 7.37
CA LEU A 300 -3.29 -7.56 8.24
C LEU A 300 -2.09 -6.94 8.96
N ILE A 301 -1.20 -7.75 9.54
CA ILE A 301 0.02 -7.23 10.17
C ILE A 301 0.91 -6.51 9.16
N GLU A 302 1.06 -7.05 7.95
CA GLU A 302 1.78 -6.41 6.86
C GLU A 302 1.19 -5.02 6.54
N TYR A 303 -0.11 -4.93 6.29
CA TYR A 303 -0.78 -3.66 6.00
C TYR A 303 -0.60 -2.66 7.14
N ASN A 304 -0.68 -3.10 8.40
CA ASN A 304 -0.38 -2.25 9.55
C ASN A 304 1.03 -1.65 9.51
N CYS A 305 2.03 -2.47 9.17
CA CYS A 305 3.43 -2.06 9.16
C CYS A 305 3.74 -1.09 8.01
N TYR A 306 3.08 -1.24 6.85
CA TYR A 306 3.33 -0.43 5.66
C TYR A 306 2.67 0.96 5.66
N LYS A 307 1.74 1.24 6.59
CA LYS A 307 0.90 2.46 6.61
C LYS A 307 1.67 3.78 6.46
N ASN A 308 2.89 3.86 7.01
CA ASN A 308 3.70 5.09 7.03
C ASN A 308 4.90 5.05 6.05
N ASN A 309 4.93 4.13 5.08
CA ASN A 309 6.06 4.01 4.16
C ASN A 309 6.05 5.12 3.09
N LEU A 310 6.58 6.28 3.47
CA LEU A 310 6.72 7.46 2.61
C LEU A 310 7.65 7.22 1.41
N ARG A 311 8.71 6.42 1.58
CA ARG A 311 9.70 6.18 0.52
C ARG A 311 9.10 5.40 -0.64
N SER A 312 8.35 4.33 -0.35
CA SER A 312 7.68 3.56 -1.40
C SER A 312 6.67 4.43 -2.14
N PHE A 313 5.90 5.23 -1.40
CA PHE A 313 4.91 6.14 -1.98
C PHE A 313 5.52 7.17 -2.94
N ILE A 314 6.59 7.86 -2.53
CA ILE A 314 7.26 8.84 -3.40
C ILE A 314 7.80 8.14 -4.64
N ARG A 315 8.46 6.98 -4.49
CA ARG A 315 9.01 6.20 -5.62
C ARG A 315 7.92 5.81 -6.62
N GLU A 316 6.84 5.19 -6.15
CA GLU A 316 5.71 4.77 -7.00
C GLU A 316 5.04 5.97 -7.70
N SER A 317 4.93 7.10 -7.00
CA SER A 317 4.34 8.34 -7.55
C SER A 317 5.18 9.03 -8.60
N THR A 318 6.51 8.99 -8.46
CA THR A 318 7.46 9.74 -9.29
C THR A 318 7.97 8.94 -10.48
N GLN A 319 8.04 7.61 -10.40
CA GLN A 319 8.55 6.76 -11.48
C GLN A 319 7.75 6.93 -12.78
N THR A 320 6.43 7.01 -12.68
CA THR A 320 5.56 7.18 -13.85
C THR A 320 5.67 8.57 -14.48
N VAL A 321 5.67 9.63 -13.65
CA VAL A 321 5.80 11.03 -14.11
C VAL A 321 7.16 11.29 -14.76
N THR A 322 8.23 10.71 -14.20
CA THR A 322 9.58 10.90 -14.73
C THR A 322 9.71 10.26 -16.10
N TYR A 323 9.16 9.05 -16.30
CA TYR A 323 9.13 8.40 -17.61
C TYR A 323 8.43 9.26 -18.68
N GLU A 324 7.34 9.93 -18.30
CA GLU A 324 6.52 10.75 -19.20
C GLU A 324 7.16 12.11 -19.51
N ILE A 325 7.76 12.78 -18.52
CA ILE A 325 8.54 14.01 -18.76
C ILE A 325 9.74 13.70 -19.65
N THR A 326 10.38 12.54 -19.46
CA THR A 326 11.52 12.13 -20.28
C THR A 326 11.08 11.81 -21.72
N GLN A 327 9.94 11.14 -21.92
CA GLN A 327 9.37 10.84 -23.25
C GLN A 327 8.85 12.08 -23.98
N PHE A 328 8.19 13.01 -23.27
CA PHE A 328 7.67 14.26 -23.87
C PHE A 328 8.80 15.27 -24.19
N ASN A 329 9.83 15.33 -23.35
CA ASN A 329 11.05 16.09 -23.66
C ASN A 329 11.92 15.37 -24.69
N ALA A 330 11.85 14.03 -24.80
CA ALA A 330 12.54 13.27 -25.84
C ALA A 330 11.89 13.49 -27.22
N SER A 331 10.56 13.52 -27.35
CA SER A 331 9.90 13.85 -28.63
C SER A 331 10.13 15.31 -29.07
N THR A 332 10.38 16.21 -28.12
CA THR A 332 10.85 17.59 -28.40
C THR A 332 12.37 17.64 -28.64
N GLY A 333 13.11 16.68 -28.08
CA GLY A 333 14.58 16.56 -28.05
C GLY A 333 15.19 15.70 -29.16
N GLU A 334 14.39 14.92 -29.91
CA GLU A 334 14.83 14.14 -31.08
C GLU A 334 15.49 15.05 -32.14
N LYS A 335 15.14 16.34 -32.17
CA LYS A 335 15.81 17.33 -33.03
C LYS A 335 17.25 17.69 -32.62
N TYR A 336 17.73 17.20 -31.47
CA TYR A 336 19.09 17.42 -30.95
C TYR A 336 19.94 16.14 -30.89
N ILE A 337 19.37 14.99 -31.26
CA ILE A 337 20.11 13.72 -31.38
C ILE A 337 20.56 13.62 -32.83
N THR A 338 21.88 13.64 -33.06
CA THR A 338 22.46 13.60 -34.41
C THR A 338 23.08 12.23 -34.64
N ASP A 339 22.50 11.44 -35.54
CA ASP A 339 22.98 10.09 -35.85
C ASP A 339 23.95 10.09 -37.05
N THR A 340 24.04 11.20 -37.79
CA THR A 340 24.93 11.35 -38.94
C THR A 340 25.88 12.56 -38.85
N PRO A 341 27.07 12.51 -39.50
CA PRO A 341 28.02 13.63 -39.51
C PRO A 341 27.45 14.94 -40.06
N ARG A 342 26.47 14.87 -40.97
CA ARG A 342 25.80 16.05 -41.55
C ARG A 342 24.86 16.72 -40.55
N GLU A 343 24.14 15.93 -39.74
CA GLU A 343 23.28 16.44 -38.68
C GLU A 343 24.09 17.05 -37.55
N TYR A 344 25.24 16.44 -37.20
CA TYR A 344 26.20 17.01 -36.25
C TYR A 344 26.66 18.41 -36.67
N PHE A 345 27.03 18.60 -37.94
CA PHE A 345 27.46 19.90 -38.44
C PHE A 345 26.33 20.94 -38.45
N LYS A 346 25.09 20.52 -38.71
CA LYS A 346 23.91 21.38 -38.63
C LYS A 346 23.63 21.83 -37.19
N MET A 347 23.72 20.90 -36.23
CA MET A 347 23.60 21.21 -34.80
C MET A 347 24.71 22.16 -34.34
N LEU A 348 25.96 21.88 -34.71
CA LEU A 348 27.11 22.73 -34.39
C LEU A 348 26.92 24.16 -34.92
N LYS A 349 26.47 24.32 -36.17
CA LYS A 349 26.20 25.64 -36.76
C LYS A 349 25.07 26.38 -36.01
N ALA A 350 24.01 25.67 -35.60
CA ALA A 350 22.94 26.25 -34.80
C ALA A 350 23.42 26.68 -33.41
N SER A 351 24.22 25.85 -32.73
CA SER A 351 24.82 26.17 -31.43
C SER A 351 25.80 27.34 -31.50
N LEU A 352 26.60 27.44 -32.57
CA LEU A 352 27.48 28.60 -32.81
C LEU A 352 26.65 29.87 -33.05
N GLY A 353 25.52 29.79 -33.76
CA GLY A 353 24.59 30.90 -33.94
C GLY A 353 23.97 31.38 -32.63
N ALA A 354 23.54 30.44 -31.78
CA ALA A 354 23.04 30.75 -30.45
C ALA A 354 24.13 31.39 -29.57
N GLY A 355 25.35 30.84 -29.57
CA GLY A 355 26.49 31.39 -28.84
C GLY A 355 26.87 32.80 -29.29
N PHE A 356 26.76 33.08 -30.60
CA PHE A 356 26.96 34.42 -31.15
C PHE A 356 25.91 35.41 -30.63
N ILE A 357 24.62 35.04 -30.65
CA ILE A 357 23.53 35.88 -30.12
C ILE A 357 23.77 36.16 -28.62
N VAL A 358 24.10 35.13 -27.83
CA VAL A 358 24.39 35.30 -26.39
C VAL A 358 25.59 36.22 -26.16
N GLY A 359 26.63 36.13 -26.99
CA GLY A 359 27.78 37.04 -26.94
C GLY A 359 27.36 38.51 -27.14
N PHE A 360 26.50 38.78 -28.12
CA PHE A 360 25.94 40.12 -28.34
C PHE A 360 25.09 40.59 -27.16
N LEU A 361 24.24 39.74 -26.60
CA LEU A 361 23.43 40.08 -25.42
C LEU A 361 24.29 40.45 -24.20
N CYS A 362 25.43 39.77 -24.01
CA CYS A 362 26.39 40.11 -22.96
C CYS A 362 27.04 41.48 -23.19
N ILE A 363 27.43 41.79 -24.43
CA ILE A 363 27.99 43.09 -24.80
C ILE A 363 26.94 44.19 -24.60
N PHE A 364 25.71 44.00 -25.08
CA PHE A 364 24.64 44.96 -24.88
C PHE A 364 24.30 45.14 -23.41
N LYS A 365 24.30 44.07 -22.60
CA LYS A 365 24.11 44.19 -21.15
C LYS A 365 25.19 45.05 -20.50
N ALA A 366 26.46 44.88 -20.91
CA ALA A 366 27.56 45.70 -20.41
C ALA A 366 27.41 47.17 -20.83
N LEU A 367 27.03 47.44 -22.08
CA LEU A 367 26.79 48.81 -22.57
C LEU A 367 25.58 49.47 -21.88
N LEU A 368 24.49 48.72 -21.66
CA LEU A 368 23.30 49.19 -20.96
C LEU A 368 23.56 49.43 -19.46
N HIS A 369 24.60 48.84 -18.90
CA HIS A 369 25.02 49.09 -17.52
C HIS A 369 25.65 50.48 -17.35
N GLU A 370 26.37 50.96 -18.37
CA GLU A 370 27.04 52.27 -18.38
C GLU A 370 26.08 53.44 -18.66
N VAL A 371 24.85 53.16 -19.10
CA VAL A 371 23.83 54.20 -19.31
C VAL A 371 23.36 54.73 -17.97
N HIS A 372 23.47 56.04 -17.74
CA HIS A 372 22.93 56.68 -16.53
C HIS A 372 21.39 56.61 -16.51
N ALA A 373 20.85 55.56 -15.90
CA ALA A 373 19.43 55.35 -15.70
C ALA A 373 19.10 55.18 -14.21
N SER A 374 17.84 55.40 -13.85
CA SER A 374 17.36 55.04 -12.51
C SER A 374 17.40 53.51 -12.32
N ALA A 375 17.32 53.03 -11.08
CA ALA A 375 17.28 51.60 -10.78
C ALA A 375 16.14 50.87 -11.54
N PHE A 376 15.00 51.55 -11.72
CA PHE A 376 13.90 51.06 -12.54
C PHE A 376 14.25 51.02 -14.04
N GLY A 377 14.93 52.05 -14.54
CA GLY A 377 15.41 52.09 -15.93
C GLY A 377 16.38 50.95 -16.25
N HIS A 378 17.34 50.65 -15.37
CA HIS A 378 18.23 49.50 -15.57
C HIS A 378 17.49 48.16 -15.53
N ALA A 379 16.53 47.98 -14.60
CA ALA A 379 15.72 46.77 -14.56
C ALA A 379 14.95 46.57 -15.87
N PHE A 380 14.33 47.64 -16.40
CA PHE A 380 13.62 47.60 -17.67
C PHE A 380 14.55 47.30 -18.86
N LEU A 381 15.70 47.97 -18.96
CA LEU A 381 16.68 47.76 -20.03
C LEU A 381 17.25 46.33 -20.03
N TYR A 382 17.52 45.76 -18.85
CA TYR A 382 17.95 44.37 -18.73
C TYR A 382 16.86 43.37 -19.10
N SER A 383 15.61 43.64 -18.70
CA SER A 383 14.46 42.82 -19.09
C SER A 383 14.23 42.87 -20.60
N MET A 384 14.36 44.03 -21.24
CA MET A 384 14.25 44.16 -22.71
C MET A 384 15.39 43.45 -23.44
N ASN A 385 16.64 43.59 -22.97
CA ASN A 385 17.78 42.88 -23.56
C ASN A 385 17.58 41.36 -23.48
N TYR A 386 17.06 40.86 -22.36
CA TYR A 386 16.76 39.45 -22.20
C TYR A 386 15.62 38.98 -23.14
N ALA A 387 14.54 39.76 -23.25
CA ALA A 387 13.40 39.45 -24.14
C ALA A 387 13.74 39.56 -25.64
N PHE A 388 14.77 40.32 -26.00
CA PHE A 388 15.27 40.35 -27.39
C PHE A 388 16.10 39.11 -27.73
N GLY A 389 16.71 38.49 -26.72
CA GLY A 389 17.63 37.37 -26.87
C GLY A 389 17.01 35.97 -26.86
N PHE A 390 15.80 35.85 -26.29
CA PHE A 390 15.09 34.60 -26.05
C PHE A 390 13.60 34.84 -26.28
#